data_AF-W9AGF7-F1
#
_entry.id   AF-W9AGF7-F1
#
_cell.length_a   1.000
_cell.length_b   1.000
_cell.length_c   1.000
_cell.angle_alpha   90.00
_cell.angle_beta   90.00
_cell.angle_gamma   90.00
#
_symmetry.space_group_name_H-M   'P 1'
#
loop_
_entity.id
_entity.type
_entity.pdbx_description
1 polymer ?
#
loop_
_entity_poly.entity_id
_entity_poly.type
_entity_poly.pdbx_seq_one_letter_code
_entity_poly.pdbx_strand_id
1 'polypeptide(L)'
;MLLKGIVLLCCKTLSVERTESATFHILTGKKSVQTVQDIHLYQLTKYYGVHRKLERTVYDRILKELHEEGFIIRDHTSLTLELTNQGEAWLQEIKEQLPLHYFNGLKFKSSAVLFLERLILLVQTFSNVGMNHFSFIPVLDNPLVENWVKEQYRLNKERISIYLNDLHSELLPLLQSIKGKEASIFVDRLSGHQYYGMSWEQLAKNYDMTIEDVQLLLTGISHKMAHQIMENKASFPLLYQMIEEGNQKRLMTESAYKTYQLLEKDYSIENIALVRNLRINTIQDHLVEIALYQTDFPIERYVPSDVQKDILAAIEKASSNKLKEIKRLTEKDTTYFQIRLFMAGIDYVEQTGDMNVYN
;
A
#
# COMPACT_ATOMS: atom_id res chain seq x y z
N MET A 1 17.47 8.08 5.06
CA MET A 1 16.85 7.81 6.37
C MET A 1 15.45 7.22 6.29
N LEU A 2 14.57 7.67 5.40
CA LEU A 2 13.16 7.23 5.40
C LEU A 2 13.01 5.75 5.06
N LEU A 3 13.67 5.26 4.00
CA LEU A 3 13.65 3.84 3.64
C LEU A 3 14.22 2.97 4.77
N LYS A 4 15.35 3.37 5.37
CA LYS A 4 15.94 2.69 6.55
C LYS A 4 14.93 2.58 7.70
N GLY A 5 14.28 3.69 8.06
CA GLY A 5 13.28 3.71 9.13
C GLY A 5 12.08 2.80 8.86
N ILE A 6 11.57 2.78 7.62
CA ILE A 6 10.49 1.87 7.24
C ILE A 6 10.96 0.40 7.30
N VAL A 7 12.17 0.09 6.82
CA VAL A 7 12.72 -1.28 6.86
C VAL A 7 12.89 -1.75 8.31
N LEU A 8 13.44 -0.92 9.19
CA LEU A 8 13.57 -1.25 10.62
C LEU A 8 12.22 -1.43 11.30
N LEU A 9 11.22 -0.60 10.98
CA LEU A 9 9.89 -0.76 11.54
C LEU A 9 9.24 -2.08 11.07
N CYS A 10 9.34 -2.42 9.79
CA CYS A 10 8.89 -3.72 9.30
C CYS A 10 9.65 -4.88 9.98
N CYS A 11 10.96 -4.75 10.15
CA CYS A 11 11.79 -5.73 10.87
C CYS A 11 11.32 -5.92 12.31
N LYS A 12 11.06 -4.80 13.02
CA LYS A 12 10.54 -4.80 14.39
C LYS A 12 9.22 -5.56 14.48
N THR A 13 8.28 -5.24 13.59
CA THR A 13 6.92 -5.81 13.68
C THR A 13 6.86 -7.26 13.25
N LEU A 14 7.74 -7.70 12.34
CA LEU A 14 7.83 -9.09 11.90
C LEU A 14 8.56 -10.01 12.90
N SER A 15 9.24 -9.47 13.92
CA SER A 15 9.78 -10.20 15.08
C SER A 15 10.43 -11.57 14.79
N VAL A 16 11.35 -11.66 13.82
CA VAL A 16 12.05 -12.92 13.45
C VAL A 16 11.09 -14.04 12.96
N GLU A 17 9.83 -13.68 12.65
CA GLU A 17 8.81 -14.64 12.20
C GLU A 17 8.81 -14.88 10.69
N ARG A 18 9.42 -13.96 9.95
CA ARG A 18 9.51 -13.98 8.49
C ARG A 18 10.94 -13.72 8.05
N THR A 19 11.26 -14.19 6.85
CA THR A 19 12.58 -13.98 6.25
C THR A 19 12.77 -12.51 5.85
N GLU A 20 14.02 -12.10 5.64
CA GLU A 20 14.40 -10.75 5.20
C GLU A 20 13.72 -10.32 3.88
N SER A 21 13.22 -11.28 3.08
CA SER A 21 12.47 -10.97 1.85
C SER A 21 11.03 -10.52 2.09
N ALA A 22 10.46 -10.76 3.27
CA ALA A 22 9.08 -10.37 3.58
C ALA A 22 8.91 -8.85 3.53
N THR A 23 9.78 -8.08 4.19
CA THR A 23 9.78 -6.61 4.12
C THR A 23 9.89 -6.12 2.68
N PHE A 24 10.79 -6.68 1.87
CA PHE A 24 10.90 -6.34 0.45
C PHE A 24 9.58 -6.58 -0.31
N HIS A 25 8.96 -7.75 -0.12
CA HIS A 25 7.67 -8.08 -0.74
C HIS A 25 6.52 -7.17 -0.28
N ILE A 26 6.52 -6.75 0.99
CA ILE A 26 5.55 -5.80 1.52
C ILE A 26 5.73 -4.45 0.83
N LEU A 27 6.93 -3.88 0.82
CA LEU A 27 7.20 -2.56 0.23
C LEU A 27 6.93 -2.52 -1.27
N THR A 28 7.24 -3.60 -1.98
CA THR A 28 6.98 -3.71 -3.42
C THR A 28 5.52 -4.05 -3.75
N GLY A 29 4.73 -4.49 -2.77
CA GLY A 29 3.31 -4.80 -2.95
C GLY A 29 3.07 -6.15 -3.64
N LYS A 30 3.93 -7.14 -3.39
CA LYS A 30 3.80 -8.48 -3.97
C LYS A 30 2.47 -9.11 -3.54
N LYS A 31 1.63 -9.44 -4.52
CA LYS A 31 0.27 -9.97 -4.30
C LYS A 31 0.23 -11.47 -3.98
N SER A 32 1.26 -12.03 -3.35
CA SER A 32 1.19 -13.42 -2.85
C SER A 32 0.32 -13.46 -1.61
N VAL A 33 -0.49 -14.53 -1.47
CA VAL A 33 -1.37 -14.74 -0.32
C VAL A 33 -0.64 -14.55 1.00
N GLN A 34 0.57 -15.12 1.13
CA GLN A 34 1.40 -14.92 2.33
C GLN A 34 1.69 -13.44 2.63
N THR A 35 2.06 -12.64 1.63
CA THR A 35 2.33 -11.21 1.84
C THR A 35 1.07 -10.46 2.24
N VAL A 36 -0.07 -10.77 1.61
CA VAL A 36 -1.35 -10.13 1.93
C VAL A 36 -1.78 -10.52 3.35
N GLN A 37 -1.63 -11.78 3.76
CA GLN A 37 -1.87 -12.18 5.13
C GLN A 37 -0.92 -11.47 6.11
N ASP A 38 0.38 -11.46 5.83
CA ASP A 38 1.38 -10.85 6.71
C ASP A 38 1.10 -9.35 6.94
N ILE A 39 0.66 -8.59 5.93
CA ILE A 39 0.36 -7.16 6.15
C ILE A 39 -0.83 -6.92 7.09
N HIS A 40 -1.80 -7.83 7.15
CA HIS A 40 -2.94 -7.72 8.06
C HIS A 40 -2.54 -8.22 9.45
N LEU A 41 -1.97 -9.42 9.51
CA LEU A 41 -1.53 -10.08 10.74
C LEU A 41 -0.51 -9.25 11.55
N TYR A 42 0.43 -8.60 10.87
CA TYR A 42 1.44 -7.75 11.51
C TYR A 42 1.09 -6.26 11.43
N GLN A 43 -0.13 -5.87 11.05
CA GLN A 43 -0.56 -4.47 10.96
C GLN A 43 0.36 -3.59 10.08
N LEU A 44 0.95 -4.18 9.04
CA LEU A 44 1.86 -3.52 8.09
C LEU A 44 1.15 -2.99 6.82
N THR A 45 -0.18 -2.93 6.83
CA THR A 45 -1.00 -2.40 5.71
C THR A 45 -0.56 -1.00 5.26
N LYS A 46 -0.06 -0.17 6.18
CA LYS A 46 0.48 1.17 5.90
C LYS A 46 1.63 1.15 4.89
N TYR A 47 2.47 0.13 4.90
CA TYR A 47 3.67 0.05 4.06
C TYR A 47 3.51 -0.86 2.84
N TYR A 48 2.32 -1.43 2.64
CA TYR A 48 2.10 -2.32 1.53
C TYR A 48 2.11 -1.59 0.18
N GLY A 49 3.06 -1.92 -0.67
CA GLY A 49 3.18 -1.38 -2.02
C GLY A 49 3.59 0.09 -2.10
N VAL A 50 4.19 0.65 -1.04
CA VAL A 50 4.64 2.06 -1.01
C VAL A 50 5.87 2.32 -1.88
N HIS A 51 6.59 1.29 -2.30
CA HIS A 51 7.77 1.41 -3.18
C HIS A 51 7.80 0.30 -4.23
N ARG A 52 6.81 0.31 -5.15
CA ARG A 52 6.61 -0.74 -6.17
C ARG A 52 7.84 -1.04 -7.04
N LYS A 53 8.66 -0.03 -7.31
CA LYS A 53 9.87 -0.12 -8.13
C LYS A 53 11.16 -0.27 -7.31
N LEU A 54 11.05 -0.65 -6.03
CA LEU A 54 12.24 -0.85 -5.19
C LEU A 54 13.07 -1.99 -5.79
N GLU A 55 14.32 -1.69 -6.13
CA GLU A 55 15.24 -2.70 -6.63
C GLU A 55 15.78 -3.58 -5.49
N ARG A 56 15.99 -4.87 -5.79
CA ARG A 56 16.52 -5.81 -4.80
C ARG A 56 17.93 -5.44 -4.36
N THR A 57 18.77 -4.97 -5.29
CA THR A 57 20.13 -4.46 -5.06
C THR A 57 20.15 -3.32 -4.04
N VAL A 58 19.22 -2.37 -4.17
CA VAL A 58 19.05 -1.25 -3.24
C VAL A 58 18.61 -1.74 -1.87
N TYR A 59 17.64 -2.65 -1.82
CA TYR A 59 17.18 -3.23 -0.56
C TYR A 59 18.30 -3.99 0.19
N ASP A 60 19.06 -4.81 -0.53
CA ASP A 60 20.16 -5.58 0.04
C ASP A 60 21.30 -4.66 0.55
N ARG A 61 21.55 -3.54 -0.16
CA ARG A 61 22.46 -2.47 0.29
C ARG A 61 21.97 -1.84 1.60
N ILE A 62 20.70 -1.48 1.69
CA ILE A 62 20.12 -0.92 2.92
C ILE A 62 20.27 -1.89 4.09
N LEU A 63 19.95 -3.16 3.88
CA LEU A 63 20.14 -4.16 4.93
C LEU A 63 21.62 -4.31 5.34
N LYS A 64 22.56 -4.10 4.41
CA LYS A 64 24.00 -4.18 4.71
C LYS A 64 24.41 -2.99 5.58
N GLU A 65 24.01 -1.79 5.21
CA GLU A 65 24.24 -0.57 5.99
C GLU A 65 23.66 -0.69 7.39
N LEU A 66 22.40 -1.14 7.53
CA LEU A 66 21.75 -1.34 8.83
C LEU A 66 22.48 -2.36 9.72
N HIS A 67 23.08 -3.38 9.11
CA HIS A 67 23.86 -4.39 9.84
C HIS A 67 25.21 -3.84 10.28
N GLU A 68 25.93 -3.13 9.39
CA GLU A 68 27.22 -2.49 9.69
C GLU A 68 27.07 -1.38 10.75
N GLU A 69 25.94 -0.68 10.75
CA GLU A 69 25.56 0.31 11.77
C GLU A 69 25.15 -0.35 13.11
N GLY A 70 25.03 -1.67 13.18
CA GLY A 70 24.65 -2.40 14.39
C GLY A 70 23.17 -2.33 14.74
N PHE A 71 22.31 -1.88 13.81
CA PHE A 71 20.86 -1.75 14.04
C PHE A 71 20.11 -3.07 13.88
N ILE A 72 20.64 -3.99 13.07
CA ILE A 72 20.06 -5.33 12.88
C ILE A 72 21.11 -6.44 12.94
N ILE A 73 20.67 -7.61 13.38
CA ILE A 73 21.40 -8.87 13.26
C ILE A 73 20.72 -9.70 12.18
N ARG A 74 21.52 -10.31 11.30
CA ARG A 74 21.03 -11.25 10.28
C ARG A 74 21.36 -12.67 10.70
N ASP A 75 20.34 -13.52 10.77
CA ASP A 75 20.55 -14.96 10.91
C ASP A 75 20.67 -15.58 9.50
N HIS A 76 21.88 -16.04 9.15
CA HIS A 76 22.15 -16.64 7.85
C HIS A 76 21.52 -18.03 7.67
N THR A 77 21.09 -18.69 8.75
CA THR A 77 20.48 -20.03 8.69
C THR A 77 18.99 -19.93 8.40
N SER A 78 18.28 -19.08 9.14
CA SER A 78 16.83 -18.90 9.02
C SER A 78 16.45 -17.77 8.04
N LEU A 79 17.45 -17.00 7.58
CA LEU A 79 17.30 -15.79 6.76
C LEU A 79 16.38 -14.73 7.40
N THR A 80 16.34 -14.67 8.73
CA THR A 80 15.54 -13.70 9.48
C THR A 80 16.35 -12.48 9.90
N LEU A 81 15.65 -11.39 10.18
CA LEU A 81 16.22 -10.16 10.71
C LEU A 81 15.77 -9.97 12.16
N GLU A 82 16.71 -9.62 13.02
CA GLU A 82 16.46 -9.26 14.41
C GLU A 82 16.88 -7.81 14.64
N LEU A 83 16.00 -7.03 15.28
CA LEU A 83 16.29 -5.64 15.64
C LEU A 83 17.14 -5.61 16.92
N THR A 84 18.24 -4.85 16.92
CA THR A 84 19.05 -4.68 18.12
C THR A 84 18.49 -3.57 19.02
N ASN A 85 18.93 -3.52 20.28
CA ASN A 85 18.62 -2.41 21.18
C ASN A 85 19.06 -1.04 20.60
N GLN A 86 20.17 -1.02 19.85
CA GLN A 86 20.65 0.18 19.18
C GLN A 86 19.74 0.59 18.01
N GLY A 87 19.27 -0.37 17.21
CA GLY A 87 18.29 -0.13 16.16
C GLY A 87 16.95 0.38 16.69
N GLU A 88 16.50 -0.18 17.81
CA GLU A 88 15.29 0.29 18.51
C GLU A 88 15.45 1.72 19.02
N ALA A 89 16.58 2.04 19.69
CA ALA A 89 16.86 3.39 20.16
C ALA A 89 16.91 4.41 19.02
N TRP A 90 17.60 4.08 17.93
CA TRP A 90 17.64 4.91 16.73
C TRP A 90 16.25 5.13 16.15
N LEU A 91 15.45 4.06 16.02
CA LEU A 91 14.08 4.16 15.51
C LEU A 91 13.24 5.09 16.39
N GLN A 92 13.33 4.99 17.71
CA GLN A 92 12.61 5.88 18.63
C GLN A 92 13.02 7.35 18.49
N GLU A 93 14.32 7.63 18.32
CA GLU A 93 14.85 8.99 18.17
C GLU A 93 14.38 9.64 16.87
N ILE A 94 14.40 8.91 15.76
CA ILE A 94 14.13 9.48 14.44
C ILE A 94 12.66 9.40 14.01
N LYS A 95 11.82 8.61 14.71
CA LYS A 95 10.42 8.34 14.32
C LYS A 95 9.60 9.61 14.15
N GLU A 96 9.76 10.58 15.05
CA GLU A 96 9.03 11.86 15.02
C GLU A 96 9.51 12.78 13.88
N GLN A 97 10.74 12.56 13.40
CA GLN A 97 11.30 13.32 12.29
C GLN A 97 10.79 12.77 10.95
N LEU A 98 10.59 11.46 10.85
CA LEU A 98 10.11 10.79 9.64
C LEU A 98 8.60 10.98 9.42
N PRO A 99 8.15 11.24 8.17
CA PRO A 99 6.73 11.36 7.84
C PRO A 99 6.01 10.00 7.73
N LEU A 100 6.22 9.10 8.70
CA LEU A 100 5.65 7.73 8.68
C LEU A 100 4.12 7.72 8.70
N HIS A 101 3.51 8.73 9.32
CA HIS A 101 2.05 8.87 9.39
C HIS A 101 1.41 9.27 8.05
N TYR A 102 2.19 9.59 7.02
CA TYR A 102 1.65 9.89 5.69
C TYR A 102 1.23 8.63 4.93
N PHE A 103 1.78 7.46 5.27
CA PHE A 103 1.58 6.24 4.49
C PHE A 103 0.26 5.52 4.81
N ASN A 104 -0.48 5.21 3.74
CA ASN A 104 -1.59 4.26 3.78
C ASN A 104 -1.58 3.41 2.48
N GLY A 105 -0.57 2.56 2.40
CA GLY A 105 -0.21 1.77 1.21
C GLY A 105 -1.33 0.87 0.71
N LEU A 106 -1.92 0.03 1.55
CA LEU A 106 -2.97 -0.89 1.12
C LEU A 106 -4.14 -0.17 0.43
N LYS A 107 -4.60 0.94 1.02
CA LYS A 107 -5.72 1.75 0.50
C LYS A 107 -5.35 2.50 -0.78
N PHE A 108 -4.17 3.13 -0.80
CA PHE A 108 -3.83 4.11 -1.83
C PHE A 108 -2.79 3.67 -2.85
N LYS A 109 -2.24 2.45 -2.74
CA LYS A 109 -1.17 1.93 -3.64
C LYS A 109 -1.42 2.21 -5.11
N SER A 110 -2.68 2.12 -5.57
CA SER A 110 -3.05 2.34 -6.97
C SER A 110 -3.69 3.71 -7.22
N SER A 111 -4.62 4.14 -6.36
CA SER A 111 -5.37 5.38 -6.56
C SER A 111 -4.51 6.62 -6.38
N ALA A 112 -3.55 6.63 -5.45
CA ALA A 112 -2.65 7.76 -5.27
C ALA A 112 -1.63 7.90 -6.40
N VAL A 113 -1.19 6.80 -7.02
CA VAL A 113 -0.33 6.85 -8.21
C VAL A 113 -1.07 7.51 -9.37
N LEU A 114 -2.30 7.05 -9.64
CA LEU A 114 -3.12 7.62 -10.71
C LEU A 114 -3.46 9.09 -10.44
N PHE A 115 -3.81 9.43 -9.19
CA PHE A 115 -4.02 10.80 -8.73
C PHE A 115 -2.81 11.70 -9.03
N LEU A 116 -1.62 11.28 -8.60
CA LEU A 116 -0.41 12.07 -8.77
C LEU A 116 -0.06 12.26 -10.25
N GLU A 117 -0.17 11.19 -11.06
CA GLU A 117 0.08 11.27 -12.50
C GLU A 117 -0.89 12.25 -13.19
N ARG A 118 -2.19 12.19 -12.84
CA ARG A 118 -3.20 13.14 -13.34
C ARG A 118 -2.88 14.57 -12.92
N LEU A 119 -2.57 14.80 -11.65
CA LEU A 119 -2.24 16.12 -11.13
C LEU A 119 -1.03 16.71 -11.86
N ILE A 120 0.06 15.95 -12.01
CA ILE A 120 1.29 16.39 -12.69
C ILE A 120 0.98 16.82 -14.13
N LEU A 121 0.32 15.96 -14.91
CA LEU A 121 0.06 16.25 -16.31
C LEU A 121 -0.97 17.37 -16.49
N LEU A 122 -1.94 17.47 -15.59
CA LEU A 122 -2.97 18.51 -15.60
C LEU A 122 -2.39 19.89 -15.26
N VAL A 123 -1.54 19.98 -14.24
CA VAL A 123 -0.81 21.22 -13.91
C VAL A 123 0.06 21.65 -15.10
N GLN A 124 0.79 20.72 -15.71
CA GLN A 124 1.58 21.02 -16.92
C GLN A 124 0.71 21.55 -18.06
N THR A 125 -0.42 20.89 -18.33
CA THR A 125 -1.31 21.21 -19.44
C THR A 125 -1.98 22.56 -19.23
N PHE A 126 -2.66 22.76 -18.10
CA PHE A 126 -3.44 23.98 -17.87
C PHE A 126 -2.55 25.20 -17.68
N SER A 127 -1.36 25.06 -17.08
CA SER A 127 -0.42 26.18 -16.97
C SER A 127 0.13 26.62 -18.34
N ASN A 128 0.46 25.68 -19.23
CA ASN A 128 0.91 26.01 -20.59
C ASN A 128 -0.21 26.64 -21.42
N VAL A 129 -1.40 26.02 -21.43
CA VAL A 129 -2.57 26.54 -22.14
C VAL A 129 -2.99 27.91 -21.60
N GLY A 130 -2.94 28.13 -20.29
CA GLY A 130 -3.24 29.42 -19.67
C GLY A 130 -2.28 30.54 -20.11
N MET A 131 -1.08 30.18 -20.57
CA MET A 131 -0.09 31.08 -21.17
C MET A 131 -0.09 31.05 -22.71
N ASN A 132 -1.18 30.54 -23.32
CA ASN A 132 -1.35 30.37 -24.77
C ASN A 132 -0.28 29.49 -25.45
N HIS A 133 0.32 28.56 -24.70
CA HIS A 133 1.29 27.59 -25.21
C HIS A 133 0.63 26.21 -25.36
N PHE A 134 0.23 25.87 -26.60
CA PHE A 134 -0.54 24.64 -26.87
C PHE A 134 0.31 23.45 -27.34
N SER A 135 1.62 23.64 -27.53
CA SER A 135 2.55 22.61 -27.97
C SER A 135 3.62 22.39 -26.91
N PHE A 136 3.59 21.23 -26.27
CA PHE A 136 4.59 20.84 -25.29
C PHE A 136 4.68 19.32 -25.25
N ILE A 137 5.80 18.81 -24.74
CA ILE A 137 5.99 17.38 -24.55
C ILE A 137 5.43 17.01 -23.17
N PRO A 138 4.46 16.08 -23.07
CA PRO A 138 3.97 15.58 -21.79
C PRO A 138 5.11 15.05 -20.92
N VAL A 139 5.13 15.39 -19.63
CA VAL A 139 6.15 14.87 -18.70
C VAL A 139 5.91 13.41 -18.27
N LEU A 140 4.79 12.82 -18.68
CA LEU A 140 4.41 11.45 -18.39
C LEU A 140 4.04 10.72 -19.67
N ASP A 141 4.50 9.47 -19.77
CA ASP A 141 4.11 8.53 -20.82
C ASP A 141 3.07 7.54 -20.25
N ASN A 142 1.82 7.99 -20.15
CA ASN A 142 0.68 7.18 -19.73
C ASN A 142 -0.58 7.57 -20.52
N PRO A 143 -0.99 6.77 -21.54
CA PRO A 143 -2.14 7.08 -22.39
C PRO A 143 -3.47 7.23 -21.64
N LEU A 144 -3.67 6.50 -20.53
CA LEU A 144 -4.90 6.61 -19.73
C LEU A 144 -4.98 7.98 -19.05
N VAL A 145 -3.85 8.46 -18.52
CA VAL A 145 -3.75 9.78 -17.87
C VAL A 145 -3.86 10.88 -18.91
N GLU A 146 -3.18 10.74 -20.06
CA GLU A 146 -3.23 11.71 -21.15
C GLU A 146 -4.65 11.91 -21.70
N ASN A 147 -5.38 10.82 -21.96
CA ASN A 147 -6.76 10.88 -22.42
C ASN A 147 -7.67 11.55 -21.39
N TRP A 148 -7.47 11.26 -20.10
CA TRP A 148 -8.24 11.89 -19.03
C TRP A 148 -7.96 13.41 -18.97
N VAL A 149 -6.69 13.85 -19.04
CA VAL A 149 -6.34 15.28 -19.04
C VAL A 149 -6.85 16.01 -20.29
N LYS A 150 -6.79 15.37 -21.47
CA LYS A 150 -7.38 15.91 -22.70
C LYS A 150 -8.87 16.14 -22.57
N GLU A 151 -9.58 15.22 -21.91
CA GLU A 151 -11.00 15.37 -21.62
C GLU A 151 -11.26 16.53 -20.64
N GLN A 152 -10.47 16.64 -19.57
CA GLN A 152 -10.57 17.78 -18.65
C GLN A 152 -10.34 19.11 -19.34
N TYR A 153 -9.35 19.19 -20.24
CA TYR A 153 -9.13 20.37 -21.06
C TYR A 153 -10.33 20.67 -21.97
N ARG A 154 -10.86 19.68 -22.69
CA ARG A 154 -12.03 19.84 -23.58
C ARG A 154 -13.24 20.43 -22.85
N LEU A 155 -13.50 19.97 -21.62
CA LEU A 155 -14.62 20.42 -20.79
C LEU A 155 -14.40 21.82 -20.20
N ASN A 156 -13.14 22.23 -19.98
CA ASN A 156 -12.81 23.46 -19.23
C ASN A 156 -12.07 24.54 -20.04
N LYS A 157 -11.86 24.33 -21.35
CA LYS A 157 -11.08 25.24 -22.22
C LYS A 157 -11.55 26.70 -22.26
N GLU A 158 -12.83 26.96 -21.99
CA GLU A 158 -13.39 28.32 -21.97
C GLU A 158 -13.19 29.02 -20.60
N ARG A 159 -12.72 28.29 -19.57
CA ARG A 159 -12.60 28.78 -18.18
C ARG A 159 -11.23 28.51 -17.57
N ILE A 160 -10.16 28.45 -18.37
CA ILE A 160 -8.81 28.06 -17.93
C ILE A 160 -8.33 28.85 -16.71
N SER A 161 -8.44 30.18 -16.72
CA SER A 161 -7.99 31.02 -15.59
C SER A 161 -8.75 30.72 -14.30
N ILE A 162 -10.06 30.50 -14.40
CA ILE A 162 -10.90 30.14 -13.24
C ILE A 162 -10.50 28.75 -12.75
N TYR A 163 -10.33 27.78 -13.66
CA TYR A 163 -9.92 26.42 -13.32
C TYR A 163 -8.57 26.37 -12.60
N LEU A 164 -7.57 27.15 -13.05
CA LEU A 164 -6.27 27.25 -12.39
C LEU A 164 -6.38 27.86 -10.98
N ASN A 165 -7.20 28.90 -10.81
CA ASN A 165 -7.44 29.49 -9.49
C ASN A 165 -8.13 28.51 -8.55
N ASP A 166 -9.17 27.80 -9.04
CA ASP A 166 -9.88 26.76 -8.29
C ASP A 166 -8.92 25.65 -7.87
N LEU A 167 -8.12 25.12 -8.81
CA LEU A 167 -7.12 24.08 -8.54
C LEU A 167 -6.09 24.54 -7.51
N HIS A 168 -5.58 25.77 -7.62
CA HIS A 168 -4.66 26.34 -6.64
C HIS A 168 -5.33 26.43 -5.26
N SER A 169 -6.59 26.86 -5.19
CA SER A 169 -7.35 26.97 -3.94
C SER A 169 -7.59 25.63 -3.26
N GLU A 170 -7.70 24.53 -4.02
CA GLU A 170 -7.80 23.17 -3.49
C GLU A 170 -6.43 22.60 -3.07
N LEU A 171 -5.38 22.87 -3.85
CA LEU A 171 -4.04 22.30 -3.61
C LEU A 171 -3.29 22.99 -2.45
N LEU A 172 -3.46 24.30 -2.29
CA LEU A 172 -2.73 25.08 -1.30
C LEU A 172 -2.98 24.61 0.15
N PRO A 173 -4.22 24.37 0.61
CA PRO A 173 -4.47 23.85 1.97
C PRO A 173 -3.82 22.48 2.22
N LEU A 174 -3.80 21.61 1.21
CA LEU A 174 -3.14 20.30 1.31
C LEU A 174 -1.62 20.46 1.51
N LEU A 175 -0.98 21.33 0.71
CA LEU A 175 0.44 21.63 0.82
C LEU A 175 0.79 22.33 2.14
N GLN A 176 -0.07 23.22 2.64
CA GLN A 176 0.12 23.88 3.95
C GLN A 176 0.02 22.91 5.13
N SER A 177 -0.64 21.76 4.95
CA SER A 177 -0.73 20.70 5.97
C SER A 177 0.51 19.78 6.04
N ILE A 178 1.52 20.04 5.20
CA ILE A 178 2.76 19.26 5.07
C ILE A 178 3.93 20.13 5.53
N LYS A 179 5.01 19.51 6.04
CA LYS A 179 6.20 20.28 6.47
C LYS A 179 6.79 21.03 5.29
N GLY A 180 7.25 22.27 5.50
CA GLY A 180 7.70 23.16 4.42
C GLY A 180 8.69 22.53 3.44
N LYS A 181 9.76 21.88 3.94
CA LYS A 181 10.75 21.17 3.10
C LYS A 181 10.10 20.09 2.22
N GLU A 182 9.18 19.32 2.78
CA GLU A 182 8.49 18.21 2.09
C GLU A 182 7.51 18.74 1.03
N ALA A 183 6.80 19.82 1.33
CA ALA A 183 5.93 20.51 0.38
C ALA A 183 6.74 21.10 -0.79
N SER A 184 7.91 21.69 -0.53
CA SER A 184 8.81 22.18 -1.58
C SER A 184 9.29 21.05 -2.50
N ILE A 185 9.68 19.89 -1.96
CA ILE A 185 10.05 18.71 -2.78
C ILE A 185 8.90 18.29 -3.70
N PHE A 186 7.65 18.31 -3.20
CA PHE A 186 6.47 17.97 -3.99
C PHE A 186 6.23 19.00 -5.11
N VAL A 187 6.27 20.29 -4.79
CA VAL A 187 6.04 21.37 -5.76
C VAL A 187 7.15 21.41 -6.82
N ASP A 188 8.41 21.24 -6.42
CA ASP A 188 9.55 21.22 -7.34
C ASP A 188 9.46 20.08 -8.36
N ARG A 189 8.70 19.02 -8.05
CA ARG A 189 8.45 17.91 -8.97
C ARG A 189 7.38 18.24 -10.04
N LEU A 190 6.51 19.21 -9.79
CA LEU A 190 5.47 19.62 -10.74
C LEU A 190 6.10 20.33 -11.93
N SER A 191 5.57 20.09 -13.13
CA SER A 191 5.98 20.81 -14.35
C SER A 191 4.89 21.76 -14.76
N GLY A 192 5.27 22.95 -15.24
CA GLY A 192 4.36 23.98 -15.68
C GLY A 192 4.86 24.74 -16.90
N HIS A 193 4.25 25.88 -17.20
CA HIS A 193 4.75 26.76 -18.25
C HIS A 193 6.15 27.28 -17.90
N GLN A 194 7.12 27.07 -18.79
CA GLN A 194 8.54 27.46 -18.64
C GLN A 194 9.26 26.91 -17.40
N TYR A 195 8.62 26.00 -16.66
CA TYR A 195 9.22 25.32 -15.50
C TYR A 195 9.14 23.82 -15.69
N TYR A 196 10.31 23.18 -15.79
CA TYR A 196 10.41 21.73 -15.87
C TYR A 196 10.65 21.19 -14.46
N GLY A 197 9.73 20.35 -13.99
CA GLY A 197 9.82 19.76 -12.67
C GLY A 197 11.09 18.91 -12.53
N MET A 198 11.71 18.99 -11.36
CA MET A 198 12.98 18.33 -11.07
C MET A 198 12.87 16.81 -11.18
N SER A 199 13.92 16.15 -11.67
CA SER A 199 14.05 14.69 -11.64
C SER A 199 14.27 14.18 -10.21
N TRP A 200 14.15 12.87 -9.99
CA TRP A 200 14.44 12.29 -8.67
C TRP A 200 15.89 12.53 -8.24
N GLU A 201 16.83 12.48 -9.17
CA GLU A 201 18.25 12.75 -8.96
C GLU A 201 18.50 14.21 -8.59
N GLN A 202 17.82 15.14 -9.26
CA GLN A 202 17.91 16.57 -8.95
C GLN A 202 17.33 16.88 -7.57
N LEU A 203 16.18 16.31 -7.22
CA LEU A 203 15.58 16.43 -5.89
C LEU A 203 16.48 15.83 -4.81
N ALA A 204 16.98 14.61 -5.04
CA ALA A 204 17.91 13.93 -4.12
C ALA A 204 19.14 14.80 -3.84
N LYS A 205 19.75 15.37 -4.88
CA LYS A 205 20.89 16.27 -4.76
C LYS A 205 20.55 17.57 -4.05
N ASN A 206 19.46 18.24 -4.43
CA ASN A 206 19.11 19.58 -3.92
C ASN A 206 18.64 19.56 -2.46
N TYR A 207 18.04 18.46 -2.01
CA TYR A 207 17.48 18.32 -0.67
C TYR A 207 18.32 17.47 0.28
N ASP A 208 19.49 17.00 -0.17
CA ASP A 208 20.40 16.10 0.54
C ASP A 208 19.67 14.82 1.02
N MET A 209 19.11 14.10 0.04
CA MET A 209 18.33 12.89 0.25
C MET A 209 18.79 11.80 -0.72
N THR A 210 18.47 10.54 -0.43
CA THR A 210 18.62 9.47 -1.43
C THR A 210 17.44 9.50 -2.40
N ILE A 211 17.62 8.93 -3.58
CA ILE A 211 16.55 8.82 -4.59
C ILE A 211 15.34 8.06 -4.02
N GLU A 212 15.58 6.99 -3.28
CA GLU A 212 14.54 6.17 -2.67
C GLU A 212 13.75 6.92 -1.61
N ASP A 213 14.42 7.75 -0.80
CA ASP A 213 13.76 8.58 0.20
C ASP A 213 12.87 9.64 -0.45
N VAL A 214 13.31 10.26 -1.56
CA VAL A 214 12.49 11.19 -2.34
C VAL A 214 11.27 10.47 -2.92
N GLN A 215 11.45 9.29 -3.51
CA GLN A 215 10.35 8.49 -4.09
C GLN A 215 9.33 8.08 -3.02
N LEU A 216 9.79 7.64 -1.85
CA LEU A 216 8.93 7.30 -0.71
C LEU A 216 8.21 8.53 -0.15
N LEU A 217 8.91 9.65 -0.02
CA LEU A 217 8.31 10.88 0.49
C LEU A 217 7.17 11.36 -0.41
N LEU A 218 7.39 11.42 -1.73
CA LEU A 218 6.36 11.79 -2.70
C LEU A 218 5.17 10.80 -2.67
N THR A 219 5.46 9.51 -2.45
CA THR A 219 4.42 8.48 -2.28
C THR A 219 3.59 8.74 -1.01
N GLY A 220 4.26 9.01 0.11
CA GLY A 220 3.62 9.34 1.38
C GLY A 220 2.75 10.60 1.27
N ILE A 221 3.29 11.68 0.71
CA ILE A 221 2.54 12.93 0.46
C ILE A 221 1.29 12.64 -0.38
N SER A 222 1.41 11.84 -1.44
CA SER A 222 0.26 11.48 -2.28
C SER A 222 -0.80 10.67 -1.52
N HIS A 223 -0.39 9.78 -0.61
CA HIS A 223 -1.31 9.06 0.28
C HIS A 223 -2.03 10.00 1.25
N LYS A 224 -1.30 10.93 1.89
CA LYS A 224 -1.87 11.93 2.79
C LYS A 224 -2.88 12.82 2.07
N MET A 225 -2.51 13.35 0.90
CA MET A 225 -3.40 14.18 0.07
C MET A 225 -4.65 13.41 -0.34
N ALA A 226 -4.49 12.19 -0.88
CA ALA A 226 -5.61 11.37 -1.31
C ALA A 226 -6.57 11.05 -0.15
N HIS A 227 -6.03 10.83 1.05
CA HIS A 227 -6.84 10.64 2.25
C HIS A 227 -7.68 11.89 2.60
N GLN A 228 -7.05 13.06 2.67
CA GLN A 228 -7.73 14.32 3.00
C GLN A 228 -8.81 14.68 1.97
N ILE A 229 -8.51 14.47 0.68
CA ILE A 229 -9.45 14.69 -0.43
C ILE A 229 -10.65 13.75 -0.31
N MET A 230 -10.42 12.46 -0.01
CA MET A 230 -11.49 11.47 0.12
C MET A 230 -12.40 11.70 1.33
N GLU A 231 -11.88 12.24 2.43
CA GLU A 231 -12.68 12.59 3.61
C GLU A 231 -13.48 13.88 3.43
N ASN A 232 -12.97 14.83 2.63
CA ASN A 232 -13.55 16.16 2.49
C ASN A 232 -13.89 16.50 1.03
N LYS A 233 -14.55 15.56 0.33
CA LYS A 233 -14.80 15.63 -1.12
C LYS A 233 -15.42 16.95 -1.60
N ALA A 234 -16.33 17.52 -0.81
CA ALA A 234 -17.00 18.78 -1.12
C ALA A 234 -16.05 20.00 -1.12
N SER A 235 -14.95 19.92 -0.36
CA SER A 235 -13.92 20.97 -0.30
C SER A 235 -12.84 20.81 -1.39
N PHE A 236 -12.75 19.62 -2.01
CA PHE A 236 -11.74 19.28 -3.01
C PHE A 236 -12.35 18.67 -4.29
N PRO A 237 -13.37 19.28 -4.91
CA PRO A 237 -14.08 18.67 -6.04
C PRO A 237 -13.18 18.38 -7.25
N LEU A 238 -12.24 19.26 -7.61
CA LEU A 238 -11.34 19.06 -8.75
C LEU A 238 -10.33 17.95 -8.46
N LEU A 239 -9.69 17.98 -7.28
CA LEU A 239 -8.73 16.96 -6.89
C LEU A 239 -9.40 15.59 -6.65
N TYR A 240 -10.65 15.57 -6.18
CA TYR A 240 -11.40 14.33 -5.98
C TYR A 240 -11.68 13.60 -7.30
N GLN A 241 -12.01 14.33 -8.37
CA GLN A 241 -12.20 13.75 -9.72
C GLN A 241 -10.94 13.03 -10.23
N MET A 242 -9.75 13.47 -9.80
CA MET A 242 -8.49 12.80 -10.16
C MET A 242 -8.36 11.43 -9.50
N ILE A 243 -8.99 11.20 -8.34
CA ILE A 243 -8.95 9.96 -7.57
C ILE A 243 -10.06 8.98 -7.96
N GLU A 244 -11.28 9.49 -8.22
CA GLU A 244 -12.53 8.72 -8.24
C GLU A 244 -12.51 7.47 -9.14
N GLU A 245 -12.00 7.58 -10.36
CA GLU A 245 -11.91 6.42 -11.29
C GLU A 245 -10.86 5.38 -10.85
N GLY A 246 -9.86 5.77 -10.05
CA GLY A 246 -8.83 4.88 -9.51
C GLY A 246 -9.31 4.03 -8.34
N ASN A 247 -10.38 4.43 -7.66
CA ASN A 247 -10.92 3.73 -6.50
C ASN A 247 -11.83 2.54 -6.85
N GLN A 248 -12.30 2.44 -8.09
CA GLN A 248 -13.26 1.39 -8.49
C GLN A 248 -12.61 0.02 -8.78
N LYS A 249 -11.29 -0.15 -8.63
CA LYS A 249 -10.60 -1.42 -8.93
C LYS A 249 -10.08 -2.13 -7.67
N ARG A 250 -10.94 -3.05 -7.19
CA ARG A 250 -10.70 -4.29 -6.41
C ARG A 250 -9.45 -4.31 -5.51
N LEU A 251 -9.68 -4.32 -4.19
CA LEU A 251 -8.64 -4.53 -3.18
C LEU A 251 -7.91 -5.87 -3.34
N MET A 252 -8.64 -6.89 -3.83
CA MET A 252 -8.15 -8.24 -4.13
C MET A 252 -7.58 -8.38 -5.56
N THR A 253 -6.79 -9.44 -5.79
CA THR A 253 -6.28 -9.80 -7.11
C THR A 253 -7.41 -10.06 -8.11
N GLU A 254 -7.14 -9.82 -9.40
CA GLU A 254 -8.10 -10.16 -10.48
C GLU A 254 -8.46 -11.65 -10.48
N SER A 255 -7.53 -12.52 -10.08
CA SER A 255 -7.79 -13.95 -9.95
C SER A 255 -8.71 -14.25 -8.78
N ALA A 256 -8.46 -13.67 -7.60
CA ALA A 256 -9.36 -13.84 -6.46
C ALA A 256 -10.75 -13.29 -6.75
N TYR A 257 -10.86 -12.14 -7.41
CA TYR A 257 -12.15 -11.59 -7.79
C TYR A 257 -12.95 -12.50 -8.73
N LYS A 258 -12.29 -13.16 -9.71
CA LYS A 258 -12.97 -14.16 -10.54
C LYS A 258 -13.46 -15.37 -9.73
N THR A 259 -12.75 -15.77 -8.68
CA THR A 259 -13.26 -16.78 -7.73
C THR A 259 -14.46 -16.23 -6.96
N TYR A 260 -14.38 -15.00 -6.45
CA TYR A 260 -15.47 -14.34 -5.74
C TYR A 260 -16.76 -14.32 -6.56
N GLN A 261 -16.70 -13.94 -7.85
CA GLN A 261 -17.85 -13.94 -8.75
C GLN A 261 -18.52 -15.32 -8.94
N LEU A 262 -17.79 -16.41 -8.73
CA LEU A 262 -18.33 -17.76 -8.80
C LEU A 262 -18.86 -18.24 -7.45
N LEU A 263 -18.23 -17.81 -6.35
CA LEU A 263 -18.75 -18.04 -4.98
C LEU A 263 -20.11 -17.37 -4.79
N GLU A 264 -20.29 -16.14 -5.30
CA GLU A 264 -21.57 -15.42 -5.33
C GLU A 264 -22.66 -16.15 -6.13
N LYS A 265 -22.29 -17.15 -6.93
CA LYS A 265 -23.21 -18.02 -7.67
C LYS A 265 -23.33 -19.41 -7.03
N ASP A 266 -22.94 -19.54 -5.76
CA ASP A 266 -22.97 -20.77 -4.96
C ASP A 266 -22.17 -21.96 -5.55
N TYR A 267 -21.13 -21.69 -6.35
CA TYR A 267 -20.23 -22.75 -6.79
C TYR A 267 -19.34 -23.21 -5.63
N SER A 268 -19.18 -24.53 -5.47
CA SER A 268 -18.23 -25.11 -4.51
C SER A 268 -16.77 -24.85 -4.91
N ILE A 269 -15.84 -24.96 -3.95
CA ILE A 269 -14.40 -24.79 -4.20
C ILE A 269 -13.92 -25.72 -5.32
N GLU A 270 -14.39 -26.97 -5.35
CA GLU A 270 -14.05 -27.99 -6.34
C GLU A 270 -14.59 -27.60 -7.72
N ASN A 271 -15.84 -27.15 -7.79
CA ASN A 271 -16.44 -26.71 -9.04
C ASN A 271 -15.75 -25.46 -9.59
N ILE A 272 -15.38 -24.51 -8.74
CA ILE A 272 -14.59 -23.34 -9.14
C ILE A 272 -13.22 -23.77 -9.66
N ALA A 273 -12.55 -24.70 -8.97
CA ALA A 273 -11.26 -25.22 -9.40
C ALA A 273 -11.35 -25.86 -10.81
N LEU A 274 -12.39 -26.63 -11.07
CA LEU A 274 -12.67 -27.24 -12.38
C LEU A 274 -12.96 -26.19 -13.45
N VAL A 275 -13.94 -25.31 -13.24
CA VAL A 275 -14.36 -24.28 -14.21
C VAL A 275 -13.21 -23.33 -14.55
N ARG A 276 -12.38 -23.00 -13.57
CA ARG A 276 -11.23 -22.11 -13.76
C ARG A 276 -9.96 -22.81 -14.21
N ASN A 277 -9.94 -24.14 -14.27
CA ASN A 277 -8.76 -24.96 -14.51
C ASN A 277 -7.59 -24.59 -13.56
N LEU A 278 -7.88 -24.55 -12.25
CA LEU A 278 -6.93 -24.23 -11.18
C LEU A 278 -6.88 -25.35 -10.15
N ARG A 279 -5.80 -25.42 -9.36
CA ARG A 279 -5.73 -26.36 -8.23
C ARG A 279 -6.65 -25.91 -7.10
N ILE A 280 -7.22 -26.86 -6.35
CA ILE A 280 -8.04 -26.57 -5.17
C ILE A 280 -7.31 -25.64 -4.19
N ASN A 281 -6.02 -25.89 -3.92
CA ASN A 281 -5.21 -25.03 -3.06
C ASN A 281 -5.13 -23.58 -3.55
N THR A 282 -5.13 -23.36 -4.87
CA THR A 282 -5.15 -22.00 -5.44
C THR A 282 -6.51 -21.32 -5.22
N ILE A 283 -7.61 -22.06 -5.28
CA ILE A 283 -8.94 -21.53 -4.96
C ILE A 283 -9.04 -21.22 -3.46
N GLN A 284 -8.57 -22.11 -2.60
CA GLN A 284 -8.47 -21.89 -1.15
C GLN A 284 -7.65 -20.64 -0.81
N ASP A 285 -6.52 -20.43 -1.48
CA ASP A 285 -5.71 -19.22 -1.37
C ASP A 285 -6.49 -17.95 -1.77
N HIS A 286 -7.32 -18.01 -2.82
CA HIS A 286 -8.21 -16.91 -3.18
C HIS A 286 -9.30 -16.66 -2.12
N LEU A 287 -9.86 -17.70 -1.50
CA LEU A 287 -10.87 -17.53 -0.43
C LEU A 287 -10.29 -16.79 0.77
N VAL A 288 -9.05 -17.13 1.16
CA VAL A 288 -8.31 -16.41 2.20
C VAL A 288 -8.13 -14.93 1.82
N GLU A 289 -7.73 -14.64 0.57
CA GLU A 289 -7.60 -13.26 0.10
C GLU A 289 -8.95 -12.52 0.11
N ILE A 290 -10.04 -13.17 -0.28
CA ILE A 290 -11.39 -12.58 -0.28
C ILE A 290 -11.84 -12.23 1.14
N ALA A 291 -11.62 -13.14 2.10
CA ALA A 291 -11.99 -12.95 3.50
C ALA A 291 -11.31 -11.72 4.14
N LEU A 292 -10.10 -11.36 3.70
CA LEU A 292 -9.39 -10.17 4.18
C LEU A 292 -10.06 -8.83 3.79
N TYR A 293 -10.99 -8.86 2.81
CA TYR A 293 -11.61 -7.64 2.27
C TYR A 293 -13.14 -7.62 2.36
N GLN A 294 -13.79 -8.72 2.73
CA GLN A 294 -15.24 -8.84 2.82
C GLN A 294 -15.68 -8.94 4.28
N THR A 295 -16.47 -7.96 4.74
CA THR A 295 -17.02 -7.89 6.11
C THR A 295 -17.91 -9.08 6.46
N ASP A 296 -18.64 -9.60 5.47
CA ASP A 296 -19.70 -10.59 5.60
C ASP A 296 -19.29 -11.95 5.03
N PHE A 297 -17.98 -12.21 4.94
CA PHE A 297 -17.48 -13.48 4.43
C PHE A 297 -18.00 -14.66 5.26
N PRO A 298 -18.66 -15.66 4.65
CA PRO A 298 -19.36 -16.72 5.38
C PRO A 298 -18.38 -17.81 5.85
N ILE A 299 -17.56 -17.48 6.85
CA ILE A 299 -16.46 -18.32 7.32
C ILE A 299 -16.94 -19.68 7.84
N GLU A 300 -18.12 -19.75 8.45
CA GLU A 300 -18.71 -20.95 9.05
C GLU A 300 -18.95 -22.06 8.02
N ARG A 301 -19.09 -21.70 6.73
CA ARG A 301 -19.19 -22.67 5.63
C ARG A 301 -17.90 -23.47 5.43
N TYR A 302 -16.76 -22.92 5.86
CA TYR A 302 -15.43 -23.46 5.60
C TYR A 302 -14.67 -23.84 6.88
N VAL A 303 -14.94 -23.14 7.97
CA VAL A 303 -14.37 -23.38 9.30
C VAL A 303 -15.53 -23.52 10.29
N PRO A 304 -16.00 -24.76 10.57
CA PRO A 304 -17.04 -25.00 11.56
C PRO A 304 -16.67 -24.51 12.96
N SER A 305 -17.65 -24.19 13.81
CA SER A 305 -17.44 -23.51 15.10
C SER A 305 -16.57 -24.26 16.10
N ASP A 306 -16.57 -25.59 16.07
CA ASP A 306 -15.66 -26.44 16.86
C ASP A 306 -14.21 -26.29 16.38
N VAL A 307 -13.98 -26.30 15.06
CA VAL A 307 -12.68 -26.05 14.45
C VAL A 307 -12.19 -24.62 14.74
N GLN A 308 -13.09 -23.62 14.72
CA GLN A 308 -12.74 -22.25 15.10
C GLN A 308 -12.25 -22.16 16.54
N LYS A 309 -12.93 -22.83 17.49
CA LYS A 309 -12.53 -22.87 18.90
C LYS A 309 -11.17 -23.55 19.11
N ASP A 310 -10.92 -24.65 18.38
CA ASP A 310 -9.61 -25.32 18.38
C ASP A 310 -8.51 -24.39 17.87
N ILE A 311 -8.73 -23.72 16.74
CA ILE A 311 -7.76 -22.76 16.18
C ILE A 311 -7.51 -21.61 17.15
N LEU A 312 -8.56 -21.04 17.75
CA LEU A 312 -8.43 -19.96 18.73
C LEU A 312 -7.58 -20.39 19.93
N ALA A 313 -7.88 -21.56 20.51
CA ALA A 313 -7.10 -22.10 21.63
C ALA A 313 -5.65 -22.42 21.24
N ALA A 314 -5.39 -22.81 19.99
CA ALA A 314 -4.04 -23.02 19.46
C ALA A 314 -3.28 -21.70 19.28
N ILE A 315 -3.94 -20.63 18.83
CA ILE A 315 -3.36 -19.29 18.69
C ILE A 315 -2.97 -18.74 20.07
N GLU A 316 -3.87 -18.83 21.06
CA GLU A 316 -3.60 -18.36 22.44
C GLU A 316 -2.41 -19.08 23.11
N LYS A 317 -2.14 -20.34 22.72
CA LYS A 317 -1.02 -21.13 23.23
C LYS A 317 0.27 -20.94 22.42
N ALA A 318 0.19 -20.46 21.19
CA ALA A 318 1.34 -20.33 20.31
C ALA A 318 2.24 -19.19 20.79
N SER A 319 3.55 -19.38 20.66
CA SER A 319 4.53 -18.33 20.97
C SER A 319 4.78 -17.37 19.80
N SER A 320 4.22 -17.69 18.62
CA SER A 320 4.36 -16.92 17.39
C SER A 320 3.17 -17.11 16.46
N ASN A 321 2.99 -16.20 15.51
CA ASN A 321 1.98 -16.31 14.46
C ASN A 321 2.47 -17.19 13.27
N LYS A 322 3.48 -18.04 13.47
CA LYS A 322 3.92 -19.00 12.47
C LYS A 322 2.87 -20.08 12.29
N LEU A 323 2.34 -20.17 11.07
CA LEU A 323 1.31 -21.14 10.68
C LEU A 323 1.66 -22.60 11.05
N LYS A 324 2.93 -22.99 10.93
CA LYS A 324 3.41 -24.33 11.30
C LYS A 324 3.33 -24.61 12.81
N GLU A 325 3.53 -23.58 13.63
CA GLU A 325 3.44 -23.68 15.07
C GLU A 325 1.99 -23.81 15.51
N ILE A 326 1.10 -22.94 15.00
CA ILE A 326 -0.34 -23.00 15.25
C ILE A 326 -0.89 -24.38 14.84
N LYS A 327 -0.57 -24.86 13.63
CA LYS A 327 -1.03 -26.18 13.16
C LYS A 327 -0.56 -27.36 14.04
N ARG A 328 0.57 -27.23 14.74
CA ARG A 328 1.05 -28.26 15.69
C ARG A 328 0.21 -28.31 16.97
N LEU A 329 -0.44 -27.21 17.32
CA LEU A 329 -1.25 -27.06 18.54
C LEU A 329 -2.74 -27.32 18.32
N THR A 330 -3.21 -27.27 17.07
CA THR A 330 -4.58 -27.66 16.67
C THR A 330 -4.75 -29.18 16.58
N GLU A 331 -6.01 -29.64 16.57
CA GLU A 331 -6.38 -31.02 16.27
C GLU A 331 -5.84 -31.50 14.91
N LYS A 332 -5.75 -32.83 14.74
CA LYS A 332 -5.12 -33.45 13.57
C LYS A 332 -5.83 -33.05 12.26
N ASP A 333 -7.15 -33.00 12.29
CA ASP A 333 -8.00 -32.80 11.11
C ASP A 333 -8.14 -31.32 10.69
N THR A 334 -7.78 -30.37 11.56
CA THR A 334 -7.76 -28.94 11.26
C THR A 334 -6.77 -28.62 10.12
N THR A 335 -7.24 -28.17 8.97
CA THR A 335 -6.35 -27.95 7.81
C THR A 335 -5.61 -26.61 7.87
N TYR A 336 -4.47 -26.53 7.19
CA TYR A 336 -3.76 -25.25 6.99
C TYR A 336 -4.63 -24.18 6.30
N PHE A 337 -5.56 -24.58 5.44
CA PHE A 337 -6.53 -23.68 4.83
C PHE A 337 -7.46 -23.06 5.88
N GLN A 338 -8.04 -23.88 6.76
CA GLN A 338 -8.94 -23.42 7.80
C GLN A 338 -8.26 -22.47 8.78
N ILE A 339 -7.03 -22.77 9.21
CA ILE A 339 -6.24 -21.87 10.07
C ILE A 339 -6.03 -20.52 9.38
N ARG A 340 -5.57 -20.53 8.12
CA ARG A 340 -5.33 -19.30 7.35
C ARG A 340 -6.59 -18.47 7.12
N LEU A 341 -7.72 -19.12 6.88
CA LEU A 341 -9.01 -18.47 6.64
C LEU A 341 -9.55 -17.86 7.94
N PHE A 342 -9.40 -18.56 9.06
CA PHE A 342 -9.78 -18.06 10.39
C PHE A 342 -8.96 -16.85 10.81
N MET A 343 -7.63 -16.89 10.65
CA MET A 343 -6.77 -15.74 10.93
C MET A 343 -7.15 -14.52 10.06
N ALA A 344 -7.46 -14.74 8.78
CA ALA A 344 -7.92 -13.67 7.90
C ALA A 344 -9.24 -13.02 8.36
N GLY A 345 -10.14 -13.80 8.96
CA GLY A 345 -11.40 -13.30 9.53
C GLY A 345 -11.19 -12.49 10.81
N ILE A 346 -10.37 -12.98 11.74
CA ILE A 346 -10.07 -12.28 13.02
C ILE A 346 -9.38 -10.93 12.77
N ASP A 347 -8.36 -10.89 11.90
CA ASP A 347 -7.58 -9.68 11.63
C ASP A 347 -8.45 -8.53 11.10
N TYR A 348 -9.59 -8.84 10.46
CA TYR A 348 -10.54 -7.85 9.96
C TYR A 348 -11.36 -7.22 11.10
N VAL A 349 -11.84 -8.04 12.04
CA VAL A 349 -12.67 -7.65 13.20
C VAL A 349 -11.90 -6.71 14.14
N GLU A 350 -10.62 -6.98 14.41
CA GLU A 350 -9.79 -6.08 15.22
C GLU A 350 -9.48 -4.74 14.54
N GLN A 351 -9.51 -4.69 13.20
CA GLN A 351 -9.21 -3.47 12.43
C GLN A 351 -10.42 -2.55 12.23
N THR A 352 -11.66 -3.08 12.21
CA THR A 352 -12.89 -2.28 12.03
C THR A 352 -13.54 -1.85 13.34
N GLY A 353 -13.13 -2.40 14.48
CA GLY A 353 -13.73 -2.08 15.79
C GLY A 353 -15.14 -2.65 15.97
N ASP A 354 -15.63 -3.43 15.00
CA ASP A 354 -16.87 -4.19 15.14
C ASP A 354 -16.58 -5.40 16.03
N MET A 355 -16.99 -5.37 17.29
CA MET A 355 -17.09 -6.59 18.10
C MET A 355 -18.21 -7.47 17.53
N ASN A 356 -17.88 -8.26 16.51
CA ASN A 356 -18.55 -9.53 16.28
C ASN A 356 -17.52 -10.63 16.47
N VAL A 357 -17.18 -10.87 17.74
CA VAL A 357 -16.80 -12.21 18.15
C VAL A 357 -18.06 -13.04 17.94
N TYR A 358 -18.05 -13.82 16.86
CA TYR A 358 -19.04 -14.82 16.47
C TYR A 358 -19.82 -15.35 17.69
N ASN A 359 -21.02 -14.81 17.89
CA ASN A 359 -21.99 -15.33 18.86
C ASN A 359 -22.62 -16.61 18.35
#